data_AF-T1C2E3-F1
#
_entry.id   AF-T1C2E3-F1
#
_cell.length_a   1.000
_cell.length_b   1.000
_cell.length_c   1.000
_cell.angle_alpha   90.00
_cell.angle_beta   90.00
_cell.angle_gamma   90.00
#
_symmetry.space_group_name_H-M   'P 1'
#
loop_
_entity.id
_entity.type
_entity.pdbx_description
1 polymer ?
#
loop_
_entity_poly.entity_id
_entity_poly.type
_entity_poly.pdbx_seq_one_letter_code
_entity_poly.pdbx_strand_id
1 'polypeptide(L)'
;TILNTSDVRTGLTGRGIAIPDSTIFIAGEHDTSIDLVTLLDTQNATLTHKSEIESLKQALIQAGEKLAQERVRSLPGAPAGGGTAHVARRASDWAQITPEWGLARNAAMIIGPRSTTAGLDLNRRTFLHSYNASIDPDGTLLTAILTAPMVVAHWINAQYYFSSVDAATFSAGDK
;
A
#
# COMPACT_ATOMS: atom_id res chain seq x y z
N THR A 1 -13.60 0.56 -15.50
CA THR A 1 -12.20 1.00 -15.38
C THR A 1 -11.71 1.51 -16.73
N ILE A 2 -10.81 2.50 -16.75
CA ILE A 2 -10.33 3.14 -17.99
C ILE A 2 -9.64 2.16 -18.96
N LEU A 3 -8.94 1.16 -18.41
CA LEU A 3 -8.21 0.15 -19.18
C LEU A 3 -9.12 -0.93 -19.81
N ASN A 4 -10.41 -0.98 -19.45
CA ASN A 4 -11.38 -1.85 -20.14
C ASN A 4 -11.99 -1.18 -21.38
N THR A 5 -11.75 0.11 -21.62
CA THR A 5 -12.29 0.82 -22.79
C THR A 5 -11.52 0.44 -24.05
N SER A 6 -12.24 0.14 -25.14
CA SER A 6 -11.68 -0.26 -26.44
C SER A 6 -10.68 0.76 -27.00
N ASP A 7 -11.01 2.05 -26.90
CA ASP A 7 -10.18 3.12 -27.44
C ASP A 7 -8.84 3.23 -26.71
N VAL A 8 -8.86 3.04 -25.40
CA VAL A 8 -7.66 3.01 -24.56
C VAL A 8 -6.80 1.80 -24.90
N ARG A 9 -7.41 0.62 -25.05
CA ARG A 9 -6.68 -0.60 -25.46
C ARG A 9 -6.07 -0.48 -26.84
N THR A 10 -6.80 0.07 -27.80
CA THR A 10 -6.30 0.33 -29.17
C THR A 10 -5.10 1.28 -29.13
N GLY A 11 -5.19 2.36 -28.35
CA GLY A 11 -4.09 3.29 -28.14
C GLY A 11 -2.85 2.66 -27.49
N LEU A 12 -3.04 1.73 -26.55
CA LEU A 12 -1.95 0.98 -25.90
C LEU A 12 -1.27 0.00 -26.87
N THR A 13 -2.04 -0.71 -27.69
CA THR A 13 -1.49 -1.59 -28.75
C THR A 13 -0.63 -0.79 -29.73
N GLY A 14 -1.06 0.42 -30.13
CA GLY A 14 -0.26 1.33 -30.95
C GLY A 14 1.07 1.77 -30.33
N ARG A 15 1.24 1.62 -29.02
CA ARG A 15 2.47 1.86 -28.26
C ARG A 15 3.26 0.58 -27.96
N GLY A 16 2.88 -0.56 -28.55
CA GLY A 16 3.52 -1.85 -28.31
C GLY A 16 3.08 -2.55 -27.02
N ILE A 17 2.03 -2.07 -26.35
CA ILE A 17 1.49 -2.68 -25.13
C ILE A 17 0.23 -3.45 -25.49
N ALA A 18 0.39 -4.71 -25.86
CA ALA A 18 -0.73 -5.60 -26.17
C ALA A 18 -1.32 -6.19 -24.88
N ILE A 19 -2.58 -5.88 -24.59
CA ILE A 19 -3.34 -6.48 -23.49
C ILE A 19 -4.29 -7.52 -24.07
N PRO A 20 -4.22 -8.80 -23.67
CA PRO A 20 -5.14 -9.83 -24.16
C PRO A 20 -6.62 -9.47 -23.92
N ASP A 21 -7.49 -9.88 -24.85
CA ASP A 21 -8.93 -9.66 -24.74
C ASP A 21 -9.56 -10.39 -23.55
N SER A 22 -8.93 -11.49 -23.11
CA SER A 22 -9.29 -12.22 -21.88
C SER A 22 -8.84 -11.51 -20.59
N THR A 23 -8.15 -10.38 -20.67
CA THR A 23 -7.75 -9.62 -19.48
C THR A 23 -8.83 -8.61 -19.14
N ILE A 24 -9.24 -8.55 -17.87
CA ILE A 24 -10.16 -7.53 -17.35
C ILE A 24 -9.51 -6.74 -16.22
N PHE A 25 -9.78 -5.44 -16.17
CA PHE A 25 -9.33 -4.56 -15.09
C PHE A 25 -10.49 -4.24 -14.16
N ILE A 26 -10.34 -4.56 -12.87
CA ILE A 26 -11.34 -4.31 -11.82
C ILE A 26 -10.76 -3.28 -10.85
N ALA A 27 -11.59 -2.33 -10.42
CA ALA A 27 -11.20 -1.39 -9.38
C ALA A 27 -11.22 -2.09 -8.02
N GLY A 28 -10.20 -1.86 -7.20
CA GLY A 28 -10.14 -2.36 -5.83
C GLY A 28 -9.87 -1.21 -4.87
N GLU A 29 -10.62 -1.17 -3.77
CA GLU A 29 -10.36 -0.30 -2.63
C GLU A 29 -9.68 -1.12 -1.54
N HIS A 30 -8.61 -0.61 -0.95
CA HIS A 30 -7.95 -1.24 0.18
C HIS A 30 -8.09 -0.39 1.43
N ASP A 31 -8.91 -0.86 2.38
CA ASP A 31 -8.94 -0.30 3.72
C ASP A 31 -7.74 -0.82 4.51
N THR A 32 -6.68 -0.01 4.54
CA THR A 32 -5.42 -0.33 5.22
C THR A 32 -5.53 -0.46 6.74
N SER A 33 -6.60 0.06 7.35
CA SER A 33 -6.83 -0.04 8.80
C SER A 33 -7.25 -1.44 9.22
N ILE A 34 -7.92 -2.17 8.32
CA ILE A 34 -8.38 -3.55 8.57
C ILE A 34 -7.85 -4.57 7.56
N ASP A 35 -6.98 -4.14 6.65
CA ASP A 35 -6.41 -4.93 5.55
C ASP A 35 -7.47 -5.59 4.65
N LEU A 36 -8.61 -4.91 4.46
CA LEU A 36 -9.71 -5.39 3.63
C LEU A 36 -9.61 -4.80 2.23
N VAL A 37 -9.57 -5.67 1.21
CA VAL A 37 -9.66 -5.24 -0.19
C VAL A 37 -11.05 -5.54 -0.73
N THR A 38 -11.77 -4.49 -1.13
CA THR A 38 -13.10 -4.58 -1.74
C THR A 38 -12.98 -4.38 -3.24
N LEU A 39 -13.44 -5.37 -4.02
CA LEU A 39 -13.55 -5.24 -5.47
C LEU A 39 -14.83 -4.49 -5.83
N LEU A 40 -14.70 -3.45 -6.66
CA LEU A 40 -15.77 -2.54 -7.07
C LEU A 40 -16.25 -2.87 -8.50
N ASP A 41 -17.51 -2.54 -8.78
CA ASP A 41 -18.14 -2.62 -10.11
C ASP A 41 -17.93 -3.97 -10.84
N THR A 42 -18.00 -5.08 -10.11
CA THR A 42 -17.70 -6.41 -10.66
C THR A 42 -18.80 -6.99 -11.55
N GLN A 43 -19.97 -6.35 -11.68
CA GLN A 43 -21.16 -6.97 -12.31
C GLN A 43 -20.90 -7.43 -13.75
N ASN A 44 -20.31 -6.56 -14.57
CA ASN A 44 -20.00 -6.88 -15.97
C ASN A 44 -18.86 -7.91 -16.08
N ALA A 45 -17.87 -7.82 -15.21
CA ALA A 45 -16.72 -8.71 -15.18
C ALA A 45 -17.12 -10.14 -14.81
N THR A 46 -18.09 -10.30 -13.90
CA THR A 46 -18.63 -11.59 -13.46
C THR A 46 -19.34 -12.35 -14.58
N LEU A 47 -19.77 -11.69 -15.66
CA LEU A 47 -20.38 -12.39 -16.80
C LEU A 47 -19.39 -13.31 -17.52
N THR A 48 -18.10 -12.96 -17.50
CA THR A 48 -17.05 -13.68 -18.24
C THR A 48 -15.99 -14.31 -17.33
N HIS A 49 -15.78 -13.79 -16.12
CA HIS A 49 -14.67 -14.17 -15.22
C HIS A 49 -15.14 -14.47 -13.79
N LYS A 50 -16.35 -15.04 -13.63
CA LYS A 50 -16.96 -15.29 -12.32
C LYS A 50 -16.04 -16.08 -11.38
N SER A 51 -15.50 -17.20 -11.86
CA SER A 51 -14.65 -18.09 -11.07
C SER A 51 -13.37 -17.40 -10.58
N GLU A 52 -12.75 -16.62 -11.46
CA GLU A 52 -11.50 -15.91 -11.22
C GLU A 52 -11.73 -14.79 -10.21
N ILE A 53 -12.83 -14.06 -10.33
CA ILE A 53 -13.20 -12.98 -9.40
C ILE A 53 -13.49 -13.54 -8.01
N GLU A 54 -14.26 -14.62 -7.90
CA GLU A 54 -14.52 -15.24 -6.60
C GLU A 54 -13.24 -15.81 -5.98
N SER A 55 -12.37 -16.44 -6.77
CA SER A 55 -11.06 -16.89 -6.31
C SER A 55 -10.18 -15.74 -5.83
N LEU A 56 -10.17 -14.62 -6.57
CA LEU A 56 -9.43 -13.41 -6.20
C LEU A 56 -9.97 -12.81 -4.90
N LYS A 57 -11.29 -12.72 -4.72
CA LYS A 57 -11.89 -12.24 -3.46
C LYS A 57 -11.45 -13.08 -2.27
N GLN A 58 -11.48 -14.41 -2.40
CA GLN A 58 -11.05 -15.30 -1.32
C GLN A 58 -9.55 -15.15 -1.03
N ALA A 59 -8.71 -15.04 -2.06
CA ALA A 59 -7.28 -14.80 -1.89
C ALA A 59 -7.00 -13.46 -1.19
N LEU A 60 -7.72 -12.40 -1.53
CA LEU A 60 -7.61 -11.09 -0.90
C LEU A 60 -8.02 -11.12 0.57
N ILE A 61 -9.14 -11.79 0.91
CA ILE A 61 -9.58 -11.98 2.30
C ILE A 61 -8.49 -12.69 3.10
N GLN A 62 -7.97 -13.82 2.60
CA GLN A 62 -6.93 -14.59 3.27
C GLN A 62 -5.62 -13.80 3.43
N ALA A 63 -5.26 -12.99 2.42
CA ALA A 63 -4.09 -12.12 2.49
C ALA A 63 -4.27 -11.04 3.57
N GLY A 64 -5.45 -10.41 3.63
CA GLY A 64 -5.80 -9.42 4.65
C GLY A 64 -5.77 -10.00 6.05
N GLU A 65 -6.36 -11.18 6.27
CA GLU A 65 -6.35 -11.86 7.56
C GLU A 65 -4.92 -12.17 8.05
N LYS A 66 -4.06 -12.65 7.15
CA LYS A 66 -2.64 -12.91 7.46
C LYS A 66 -1.91 -11.62 7.82
N LEU A 67 -2.12 -10.56 7.05
CA LEU A 67 -1.50 -9.26 7.28
C LEU A 67 -1.92 -8.66 8.64
N ALA A 68 -3.21 -8.71 8.95
CA ALA A 68 -3.75 -8.29 10.23
C ALA A 68 -3.22 -9.14 11.39
N GLN A 69 -3.05 -10.45 11.21
CA GLN A 69 -2.48 -11.35 12.21
C GLN A 69 -0.98 -11.11 12.45
N GLU A 70 -0.23 -10.71 11.43
CA GLU A 70 1.15 -10.26 11.60
C GLU A 70 1.20 -8.92 12.34
N ARG A 71 0.33 -7.97 11.97
CA ARG A 71 0.27 -6.63 12.58
C ARG A 71 -0.17 -6.64 14.03
N VAL A 72 -1.16 -7.47 14.40
CA VAL A 72 -1.75 -7.45 15.75
C VAL A 72 -0.70 -7.61 16.84
N ARG A 73 0.35 -8.41 16.60
CA ARG A 73 1.45 -8.65 17.56
C ARG A 73 2.24 -7.39 17.93
N SER A 74 2.21 -6.38 17.07
CA SER A 74 2.89 -5.09 17.27
C SER A 74 2.00 -4.02 17.89
N LEU A 75 0.69 -4.27 18.02
CA LEU A 75 -0.26 -3.30 18.52
C LEU A 75 -0.32 -3.28 20.06
N PRO A 76 -0.43 -2.09 20.68
CA PRO A 76 -0.62 -1.99 22.13
C PRO A 76 -1.89 -2.73 22.59
N GLY A 77 -1.77 -3.52 23.66
CA GLY A 77 -2.91 -4.25 24.24
C GLY A 77 -3.40 -5.44 23.41
N ALA A 78 -2.57 -5.95 22.50
CA ALA A 78 -2.89 -7.13 21.72
C ALA A 78 -3.14 -8.36 22.62
N PRO A 79 -4.22 -9.13 22.40
CA PRO A 79 -4.47 -10.36 23.14
C PRO A 79 -3.41 -11.42 22.83
N ALA A 80 -3.13 -12.31 23.79
CA ALA A 80 -2.08 -13.33 23.68
C ALA A 80 -2.27 -14.31 22.49
N GLY A 81 -3.50 -14.46 21.98
CA GLY A 81 -3.82 -15.25 20.78
C GLY A 81 -3.84 -14.47 19.47
N GLY A 82 -3.63 -13.15 19.50
CA GLY A 82 -3.87 -12.27 18.35
C GLY A 82 -5.36 -12.21 17.97
N GLY A 83 -5.65 -11.73 16.77
CA GLY A 83 -7.00 -11.72 16.22
C GLY A 83 -7.29 -10.50 15.37
N THR A 84 -7.77 -10.75 14.15
CA THR A 84 -8.27 -9.73 13.20
C THR A 84 -9.37 -8.86 13.81
N ALA A 85 -10.17 -9.40 14.74
CA ALA A 85 -11.16 -8.66 15.50
C ALA A 85 -10.57 -7.56 16.38
N HIS A 86 -9.36 -7.73 16.93
CA HIS A 86 -8.69 -6.68 17.69
C HIS A 86 -8.29 -5.51 16.78
N VAL A 87 -7.78 -5.82 15.59
CA VAL A 87 -7.43 -4.85 14.55
C VAL A 87 -8.67 -4.07 14.12
N ALA A 88 -9.76 -4.76 13.75
CA ALA A 88 -11.01 -4.13 13.36
C ALA A 88 -11.62 -3.23 14.44
N ARG A 89 -11.65 -3.69 15.70
CA ARG A 89 -12.14 -2.90 16.82
C ARG A 89 -11.29 -1.64 17.00
N ARG A 90 -9.96 -1.76 16.93
CA ARG A 90 -9.03 -0.64 17.08
C ARG A 90 -9.21 0.38 15.95
N ALA A 91 -9.41 -0.07 14.72
CA ALA A 91 -9.66 0.80 13.56
C ALA A 91 -10.93 1.66 13.73
N SER A 92 -11.95 1.14 14.43
CA SER A 92 -13.21 1.84 14.72
C SER A 92 -13.20 2.68 16.01
N ASP A 93 -12.15 2.60 16.83
CA ASP A 93 -12.08 3.28 18.13
C ASP A 93 -11.33 4.61 18.01
N TRP A 94 -12.07 5.72 18.06
CA TRP A 94 -11.55 7.08 17.94
C TRP A 94 -10.56 7.47 19.06
N ALA A 95 -10.63 6.81 20.23
CA ALA A 95 -9.69 7.04 21.32
C ALA A 95 -8.32 6.42 21.04
N GLN A 96 -8.23 5.56 20.02
CA GLN A 96 -6.96 5.13 19.49
C GLN A 96 -6.34 6.32 18.78
N ILE A 97 -5.42 6.97 19.49
CA ILE A 97 -4.68 8.20 19.13
C ILE A 97 -3.99 8.11 17.75
N THR A 98 -4.02 6.95 17.10
CA THR A 98 -3.46 6.73 15.78
C THR A 98 -4.03 5.44 15.19
N PRO A 99 -4.61 5.49 13.97
CA PRO A 99 -4.79 4.30 13.15
C PRO A 99 -3.40 3.66 12.99
N GLU A 100 -3.23 2.52 13.65
CA GLU A 100 -2.09 1.60 13.58
C GLU A 100 -0.78 2.09 12.94
N TRP A 101 -0.02 2.93 13.67
CA TRP A 101 1.43 3.17 13.50
C TRP A 101 1.94 3.58 12.10
N GLY A 102 1.05 3.81 11.13
CA GLY A 102 1.30 4.28 9.76
C GLY A 102 2.74 4.15 9.26
N LEU A 103 3.30 5.29 8.88
CA LEU A 103 4.67 5.42 8.37
C LEU A 103 5.68 5.75 9.50
N ALA A 104 5.25 5.67 10.76
CA ALA A 104 5.99 6.13 11.95
C ALA A 104 7.25 5.33 12.30
N ARG A 105 7.49 4.23 11.59
CA ARG A 105 8.65 3.34 11.78
C ARG A 105 9.44 3.14 10.50
N ASN A 106 9.30 4.02 9.52
CA ASN A 106 10.07 3.93 8.30
C ASN A 106 11.58 3.95 8.61
N ALA A 107 12.25 2.84 8.29
CA ALA A 107 13.65 2.59 8.55
C ALA A 107 14.54 2.98 7.35
N ALA A 108 14.00 2.89 6.13
CA ALA A 108 14.75 3.15 4.91
C ALA A 108 13.83 3.49 3.73
N MET A 109 14.38 4.16 2.73
CA MET A 109 13.77 4.28 1.41
C MET A 109 14.69 3.61 0.41
N ILE A 110 14.17 2.65 -0.35
CA ILE A 110 14.92 1.95 -1.40
C ILE A 110 14.45 2.46 -2.75
N ILE A 111 15.37 3.05 -3.50
CA ILE A 111 15.17 3.54 -4.86
C ILE A 111 15.98 2.62 -5.78
N GLY A 112 15.31 1.75 -6.51
CA GLY A 112 15.96 0.75 -7.34
C GLY A 112 14.99 -0.24 -7.98
N PRO A 113 15.47 -1.22 -8.76
CA PRO A 113 14.59 -2.16 -9.42
C PRO A 113 13.92 -3.08 -8.40
N ARG A 114 12.66 -3.47 -8.67
CA ARG A 114 11.86 -4.36 -7.79
C ARG A 114 12.58 -5.67 -7.47
N SER A 115 13.43 -6.17 -8.38
CA SER A 115 14.22 -7.38 -8.22
C SER A 115 15.16 -7.34 -7.03
N THR A 116 15.68 -6.17 -6.64
CA THR A 116 16.59 -6.02 -5.49
C THR A 116 15.93 -6.36 -4.15
N THR A 117 14.60 -6.22 -4.06
CA THR A 117 13.85 -6.48 -2.83
C THR A 117 12.84 -7.61 -2.98
N ALA A 118 12.89 -8.35 -4.09
CA ALA A 118 11.94 -9.43 -4.38
C ALA A 118 12.08 -10.57 -3.36
N GLY A 119 10.96 -10.98 -2.75
CA GLY A 119 10.94 -12.04 -1.74
C GLY A 119 11.48 -11.66 -0.35
N LEU A 120 11.93 -10.43 -0.13
CA LEU A 120 12.42 -9.99 1.18
C LEU A 120 11.28 -9.50 2.08
N ASP A 121 11.31 -9.89 3.35
CA ASP A 121 10.49 -9.28 4.39
C ASP A 121 11.14 -8.00 4.91
N LEU A 122 10.65 -6.86 4.44
CA LEU A 122 11.09 -5.52 4.85
C LEU A 122 10.33 -4.99 6.07
N ASN A 123 9.60 -5.87 6.78
CA ASN A 123 8.87 -5.62 8.01
C ASN A 123 7.85 -4.46 7.92
N ARG A 124 7.41 -4.09 6.70
CA ARG A 124 6.56 -2.92 6.42
C ARG A 124 7.17 -1.60 6.91
N ARG A 125 8.51 -1.51 6.93
CA ARG A 125 9.26 -0.34 7.41
C ARG A 125 10.08 0.34 6.31
N THR A 126 9.81 0.04 5.04
CA THR A 126 10.63 0.56 3.94
C THR A 126 9.74 1.13 2.85
N PHE A 127 9.98 2.38 2.44
CA PHE A 127 9.40 2.92 1.21
C PHE A 127 10.14 2.36 -0.01
N LEU A 128 9.39 1.92 -1.02
CA LEU A 128 9.95 1.37 -2.25
C LEU A 128 9.59 2.24 -3.44
N HIS A 129 10.60 2.67 -4.20
CA HIS A 129 10.43 3.32 -5.49
C HIS A 129 11.15 2.53 -6.58
N SER A 130 10.36 2.00 -7.52
CA SER A 130 10.90 1.34 -8.71
C SER A 130 11.64 2.38 -9.56
N TYR A 131 12.94 2.17 -9.71
CA TYR A 131 13.82 3.06 -10.46
C TYR A 131 14.80 2.23 -11.29
N ASN A 132 15.02 2.65 -12.54
CA ASN A 132 16.00 2.06 -13.44
C ASN A 132 16.85 3.17 -14.06
N ALA A 133 18.13 3.21 -13.67
CA ALA A 133 19.07 4.21 -14.17
C ALA A 133 19.32 4.10 -15.68
N SER A 134 19.09 2.94 -16.31
CA SER A 134 19.31 2.77 -17.76
C SER A 134 18.35 3.59 -18.62
N ILE A 135 17.22 4.02 -18.07
CA ILE A 135 16.22 4.86 -18.75
C ILE A 135 16.21 6.30 -18.23
N ASP A 136 17.17 6.67 -17.38
CA ASP A 136 17.29 7.99 -16.75
C ASP A 136 18.72 8.55 -16.88
N PRO A 137 19.24 8.73 -18.11
CA PRO A 137 20.64 9.08 -18.33
C PRO A 137 21.03 10.46 -17.79
N ASP A 138 20.06 11.37 -17.63
CA ASP A 138 20.27 12.72 -17.07
C ASP A 138 19.87 12.83 -15.59
N GLY A 139 19.37 11.74 -14.98
CA GLY A 139 18.97 11.69 -13.57
C GLY A 139 17.68 12.47 -13.26
N THR A 140 16.87 12.84 -14.25
CA THR A 140 15.64 13.61 -14.05
C THR A 140 14.63 12.83 -13.21
N LEU A 141 14.45 11.53 -13.48
CA LEU A 141 13.51 10.69 -12.73
C LEU A 141 13.99 10.49 -11.30
N LEU A 142 15.28 10.22 -11.10
CA LEU A 142 15.86 10.11 -9.76
C LEU A 142 15.70 11.41 -8.99
N THR A 143 15.99 12.56 -9.62
CA THR A 143 15.81 13.88 -9.00
C THR A 143 14.38 14.08 -8.54
N ALA A 144 13.39 13.76 -9.38
CA ALA A 144 11.98 13.84 -9.00
C ALA A 144 11.63 12.96 -7.78
N ILE A 145 12.20 11.75 -7.69
CA ILE A 145 12.02 10.86 -6.53
C ILE A 145 12.67 11.47 -5.27
N LEU A 146 13.87 12.04 -5.39
CA LEU A 146 14.61 12.64 -4.28
C LEU A 146 13.99 13.96 -3.79
N THR A 147 13.33 14.72 -4.65
CA THR A 147 12.77 16.03 -4.28
C THR A 147 11.31 15.99 -3.85
N ALA A 148 10.58 14.90 -4.12
CA ALA A 148 9.19 14.77 -3.68
C ALA A 148 8.98 13.58 -2.73
N PRO A 149 8.98 12.31 -3.18
CA PRO A 149 8.81 11.16 -2.29
C PRO A 149 9.78 11.09 -1.11
N MET A 150 11.07 11.36 -1.33
CA MET A 150 12.07 11.32 -0.25
C MET A 150 11.83 12.45 0.77
N VAL A 151 11.42 13.65 0.34
CA VAL A 151 11.08 14.75 1.25
C VAL A 151 9.90 14.36 2.13
N VAL A 152 8.85 13.76 1.56
CA VAL A 152 7.70 13.24 2.33
C VAL A 152 8.14 12.18 3.33
N ALA A 153 8.92 11.18 2.89
CA ALA A 153 9.42 10.12 3.76
C ALA A 153 10.27 10.67 4.92
N HIS A 154 11.10 11.69 4.63
CA HIS A 154 11.90 12.38 5.63
C HIS A 154 11.04 13.18 6.61
N TRP A 155 10.08 13.97 6.14
CA TRP A 155 9.21 14.80 6.99
C TRP A 155 8.38 13.97 7.96
N ILE A 156 7.83 12.86 7.50
CA ILE A 156 7.12 11.90 8.36
C ILE A 156 8.06 11.41 9.47
N ASN A 157 9.25 10.93 9.11
CA ASN A 157 10.22 10.43 10.09
C ASN A 157 10.66 11.52 11.08
N ALA A 158 10.94 12.73 10.58
CA ALA A 158 11.32 13.87 11.39
C ALA A 158 10.21 14.26 12.37
N GLN A 159 8.96 14.31 11.92
CA GLN A 159 7.81 14.61 12.77
C GLN A 159 7.74 13.63 13.95
N TYR A 160 7.75 12.32 13.69
CA TYR A 160 7.71 11.33 14.77
C TYR A 160 8.93 11.38 15.69
N TYR A 161 10.13 11.59 15.13
CA TYR A 161 11.35 11.70 15.92
C TYR A 161 11.29 12.92 16.85
N PHE A 162 11.01 14.10 16.33
CA PHE A 162 10.97 15.34 17.11
C PHE A 162 9.83 15.35 18.14
N SER A 163 8.65 14.79 17.80
CA SER A 163 7.59 14.57 18.79
C SER A 163 8.00 13.64 19.94
N SER A 164 8.99 12.76 19.75
CA SER A 164 9.49 11.84 20.78
C SER A 164 10.63 12.41 21.64
N VAL A 165 11.49 13.27 21.08
CA VAL A 165 12.65 13.83 21.80
C VAL A 165 12.37 15.18 22.45
N ASP A 166 11.42 15.96 21.92
CA ASP A 166 10.94 17.21 22.50
C ASP A 166 9.42 17.32 22.34
N ALA A 167 8.73 16.50 23.12
CA ALA A 167 7.28 16.46 23.15
C ALA A 167 6.66 17.80 23.62
N ALA A 168 7.35 18.59 24.45
CA ALA A 168 6.82 19.86 24.93
C ALA A 168 6.64 20.86 23.78
N THR A 169 7.55 20.85 22.80
CA THR A 169 7.52 21.75 21.64
C THR A 169 6.84 21.13 20.43
N PHE A 170 7.06 19.82 20.18
CA PHE A 170 6.70 19.15 18.92
C PHE A 170 5.73 17.98 19.08
N SER A 171 5.11 17.77 20.25
CA SER A 171 4.01 16.79 20.34
C SER A 171 2.80 17.24 19.53
N ALA A 172 1.80 16.35 19.42
CA ALA A 172 0.50 16.71 18.89
C ALA A 172 -0.20 17.70 19.85
N GLY A 173 0.17 18.98 19.75
CA GLY A 173 -0.65 20.10 20.24
C GLY A 173 -1.99 20.15 19.50
N ASP A 174 -2.91 20.96 20.00
CA ASP A 174 -4.25 21.09 19.43
C ASP A 174 -4.20 21.41 17.93
N LYS A 175 -5.05 20.70 17.18
CA LYS A 175 -5.36 21.03 15.79
C LYS A 175 -6.21 22.29 15.73
#